data_AF-A0A7V3HCC0-F1
#
_entry.id   AF-A0A7V3HCC0-F1
#
_cell.length_a   1.000
_cell.length_b   1.000
_cell.length_c   1.000
_cell.angle_alpha   90.00
_cell.angle_beta   90.00
_cell.angle_gamma   90.00
#
_symmetry.space_group_name_H-M   'P 1'
#
loop_
_entity.id
_entity.type
_entity.pdbx_description
1 polymer ?
#
loop_
_entity_poly.entity_id
_entity_poly.type
_entity_poly.pdbx_seq_one_letter_code
_entity_poly.pdbx_strand_id
1 'polypeptide(L)'
;MVFDREDFFCDASNINKIFSEPAFGKKLDIPYYRPILNLTFMIECHIRKILPINYHLFNILLHITSAYFLFSLLLKMKYEYNKAFLFTLLFSLHPMLTQSVAWIPGRGETILTIFILLSFAEFINLMERPNYKSFCLHLLFFLLSLFSKENAVVMPLITAFYFYFIKKDKIFYKVLISYIPIILIWHYMRLYAIGGNDFNYFKMFTGIFSNFKMIFYYLEKIILPLNLSAYPYKVKVNYIPGLVLMVLSFFILF
;
A
#
# COMPACT_ATOMS: atom_id res chain seq x y z
N MET A 1 -1.59 -18.74 8.91
CA MET A 1 -2.26 -17.44 9.18
C MET A 1 -3.66 -17.36 8.56
N VAL A 2 -3.81 -17.46 7.22
CA VAL A 2 -5.15 -17.40 6.58
C VAL A 2 -5.91 -18.72 6.76
N PHE A 3 -5.24 -19.85 6.48
CA PHE A 3 -5.82 -21.20 6.65
C PHE A 3 -6.23 -21.49 8.10
N ASP A 4 -5.48 -20.98 9.08
CA ASP A 4 -5.82 -21.15 10.52
C ASP A 4 -7.10 -20.39 10.93
N ARG A 5 -7.64 -19.53 10.06
CA ARG A 5 -8.86 -18.75 10.26
C ARG A 5 -9.89 -18.99 9.15
N GLU A 6 -9.86 -20.16 8.51
CA GLU A 6 -10.83 -20.56 7.48
C GLU A 6 -12.28 -20.38 7.95
N ASP A 7 -12.67 -20.98 9.08
CA ASP A 7 -14.03 -20.87 9.62
C ASP A 7 -14.49 -19.42 9.81
N PHE A 8 -13.56 -18.53 10.17
CA PHE A 8 -13.86 -17.11 10.34
C PHE A 8 -14.16 -16.41 9.01
N PHE A 9 -13.36 -16.69 7.97
CA PHE A 9 -13.52 -16.05 6.65
C PHE A 9 -14.70 -16.63 5.85
N CYS A 10 -15.07 -17.89 6.10
CA CYS A 10 -16.15 -18.56 5.39
C CYS A 10 -17.53 -18.35 6.03
N ASP A 11 -17.60 -17.63 7.15
CA ASP A 11 -18.84 -17.25 7.81
C ASP A 11 -19.08 -15.73 7.67
N ALA A 12 -20.02 -15.36 6.79
CA ALA A 12 -20.38 -13.98 6.50
C ALA A 12 -20.87 -13.18 7.72
N SER A 13 -21.34 -13.84 8.78
CA SER A 13 -21.75 -13.16 10.03
C SER A 13 -20.57 -12.46 10.72
N ASN A 14 -19.34 -12.89 10.42
CA ASN A 14 -18.12 -12.30 10.95
C ASN A 14 -17.67 -11.00 10.26
N ILE A 15 -18.43 -10.48 9.28
CA ILE A 15 -18.05 -9.24 8.57
C ILE A 15 -17.79 -8.07 9.52
N ASN A 16 -18.61 -7.91 10.56
CA ASN A 16 -18.41 -6.84 11.55
C ASN A 16 -17.12 -7.04 12.36
N LYS A 17 -16.74 -8.29 12.61
CA LYS A 17 -15.50 -8.64 13.34
C LYS A 17 -14.25 -8.27 12.54
N ILE A 18 -14.32 -8.25 11.20
CA ILE A 18 -13.19 -7.80 10.37
C ILE A 18 -12.78 -6.36 10.70
N PHE A 19 -13.75 -5.51 11.06
CA PHE A 19 -13.50 -4.10 11.37
C PHE A 19 -13.22 -3.82 12.85
N SER A 20 -13.47 -4.78 13.73
CA SER A 20 -13.31 -4.65 15.18
C SER A 20 -12.24 -5.56 15.80
N GLU A 21 -11.55 -6.37 15.00
CA GLU A 21 -10.45 -7.24 15.44
C GLU A 21 -9.14 -7.00 14.70
N PRO A 22 -7.99 -7.40 15.28
CA PRO A 22 -6.71 -7.39 14.57
C PRO A 22 -6.73 -8.27 13.32
N ALA A 23 -5.99 -7.87 12.30
CA ALA A 23 -5.97 -8.50 10.98
C ALA A 23 -5.70 -10.02 11.05
N PHE A 24 -4.76 -10.43 11.89
CA PHE A 24 -4.36 -11.84 12.03
C PHE A 24 -4.98 -12.52 13.26
N GLY A 25 -5.99 -11.90 13.87
CA GLY A 25 -6.66 -12.41 15.06
C GLY A 25 -5.88 -12.13 16.33
N LYS A 26 -6.56 -12.29 17.48
CA LYS A 26 -6.02 -11.91 18.80
C LYS A 26 -4.91 -12.82 19.31
N LYS A 27 -4.78 -14.05 18.76
CA LYS A 27 -3.80 -15.04 19.23
C LYS A 27 -2.35 -14.74 18.85
N LEU A 28 -2.12 -14.03 17.74
CA LEU A 28 -0.78 -13.83 17.20
C LEU A 28 -0.05 -12.61 17.80
N ASP A 29 -0.75 -11.79 18.59
CA ASP A 29 -0.22 -10.56 19.20
C ASP A 29 0.48 -9.62 18.20
N ILE A 30 -0.01 -9.61 16.95
CA ILE A 30 0.49 -8.74 15.89
C ILE A 30 -0.50 -7.57 15.73
N PRO A 31 -0.12 -6.32 16.08
CA PRO A 31 -1.03 -5.17 16.13
C PRO A 31 -1.26 -4.55 14.74
N TYR A 32 -1.70 -5.36 13.78
CA TYR A 32 -2.10 -4.90 12.45
C TYR A 32 -3.61 -4.74 12.35
N TYR A 33 -4.04 -3.60 11.81
CA TYR A 33 -5.44 -3.33 11.50
C TYR A 33 -5.58 -3.17 9.99
N ARG A 34 -6.07 -4.22 9.32
CA ARG A 34 -6.15 -4.31 7.85
C ARG A 34 -7.48 -4.94 7.41
N PRO A 35 -8.63 -4.29 7.69
CA PRO A 35 -9.93 -4.89 7.40
C PRO A 35 -10.17 -5.15 5.91
N ILE A 36 -9.69 -4.29 5.00
CA ILE A 36 -9.87 -4.53 3.55
C ILE A 36 -9.11 -5.78 3.10
N LEU A 37 -7.91 -6.02 3.63
CA LEU A 37 -7.18 -7.26 3.37
C LEU A 37 -8.02 -8.47 3.81
N ASN A 38 -8.60 -8.43 5.01
CA ASN A 38 -9.43 -9.53 5.51
C ASN A 38 -10.75 -9.70 4.75
N LEU A 39 -11.38 -8.62 4.27
CA LEU A 39 -12.56 -8.69 3.41
C LEU A 39 -12.25 -9.44 2.12
N THR A 40 -11.08 -9.20 1.51
CA THR A 40 -10.72 -9.97 0.31
C THR A 40 -10.63 -11.47 0.60
N PHE A 41 -10.11 -11.88 1.77
CA PHE A 41 -10.06 -13.30 2.14
C PHE A 41 -11.45 -13.89 2.37
N MET A 42 -12.35 -13.13 3.01
CA MET A 42 -13.75 -13.51 3.22
C MET A 42 -14.49 -13.66 1.90
N ILE A 43 -14.39 -12.68 1.00
CA ILE A 43 -15.01 -12.72 -0.34
C ILE A 43 -14.51 -13.94 -1.10
N GLU A 44 -13.20 -14.20 -1.10
CA GLU A 44 -12.65 -15.36 -1.80
C GLU A 44 -13.17 -16.69 -1.24
N CYS A 45 -13.29 -16.86 0.08
CA CYS A 45 -13.85 -18.10 0.61
C CYS A 45 -15.30 -18.34 0.14
N HIS A 46 -16.11 -17.29 0.04
CA HIS A 46 -17.50 -17.42 -0.39
C HIS A 46 -17.63 -17.69 -1.90
N ILE A 47 -16.68 -17.25 -2.73
CA ILE A 47 -16.69 -17.52 -4.18
C ILE A 47 -16.09 -18.89 -4.48
N ARG A 48 -15.02 -19.30 -3.77
CA ARG A 48 -14.28 -20.55 -4.02
C ARG A 48 -13.85 -21.17 -2.71
N LYS A 49 -13.82 -22.51 -2.65
CA LYS A 49 -13.21 -23.25 -1.55
C LYS A 49 -11.77 -22.78 -1.29
N ILE A 50 -11.35 -22.82 -0.02
CA ILE A 50 -10.01 -22.44 0.43
C ILE A 50 -8.99 -23.45 -0.10
N LEU A 51 -8.43 -23.13 -1.26
CA LEU A 51 -7.30 -23.84 -1.85
C LEU A 51 -6.18 -22.84 -2.09
N PRO A 52 -4.91 -23.16 -1.74
CA PRO A 52 -3.78 -22.24 -1.92
C PRO A 52 -3.68 -21.66 -3.34
N ILE A 53 -3.97 -22.47 -4.36
CA ILE A 53 -3.94 -22.05 -5.77
C ILE A 53 -4.92 -20.90 -6.07
N ASN A 54 -6.10 -20.88 -5.41
CA ASN A 54 -7.10 -19.84 -5.62
C ASN A 54 -6.60 -18.48 -5.13
N TYR A 55 -5.93 -18.46 -3.97
CA TYR A 55 -5.36 -17.24 -3.41
C TYR A 55 -4.20 -16.70 -4.26
N HIS A 56 -3.33 -17.58 -4.78
CA HIS A 56 -2.25 -17.15 -5.68
C HIS A 56 -2.79 -16.58 -6.98
N LEU A 57 -3.81 -17.22 -7.58
CA LEU A 57 -4.45 -16.70 -8.79
C LEU A 57 -5.09 -15.33 -8.54
N PHE A 58 -5.76 -15.16 -7.40
CA PHE A 58 -6.33 -13.86 -7.03
C PHE A 58 -5.24 -12.78 -6.85
N ASN A 59 -4.11 -13.12 -6.23
CA ASN A 59 -2.98 -12.20 -6.10
C ASN A 59 -2.40 -11.79 -7.47
N ILE A 60 -2.30 -12.73 -8.42
CA ILE A 60 -1.87 -12.44 -9.79
C ILE A 60 -2.86 -11.48 -10.46
N LEU A 61 -4.17 -11.71 -10.32
CA LEU A 61 -5.19 -10.83 -10.88
C LEU A 61 -5.11 -9.42 -10.28
N LEU A 62 -4.95 -9.30 -8.95
CA LEU A 62 -4.71 -8.02 -8.29
C LEU A 62 -3.46 -7.33 -8.83
N HIS A 63 -2.37 -8.06 -9.07
CA HIS A 63 -1.14 -7.49 -9.60
C HIS A 63 -1.33 -6.94 -11.02
N ILE A 64 -2.01 -7.70 -11.88
CA ILE A 64 -2.39 -7.25 -13.23
C ILE A 64 -3.28 -6.00 -13.15
N THR A 65 -4.26 -5.96 -12.24
CA THR A 65 -5.10 -4.77 -12.02
C THR A 65 -4.27 -3.57 -11.58
N SER A 66 -3.29 -3.76 -10.69
CA SER A 66 -2.40 -2.68 -10.27
C SER A 66 -1.54 -2.13 -11.41
N ALA A 67 -1.02 -3.01 -12.28
CA ALA A 67 -0.27 -2.62 -13.47
C ALA A 67 -1.15 -1.86 -14.48
N TYR A 68 -2.40 -2.30 -14.68
CA TYR A 68 -3.37 -1.59 -15.51
C TYR A 68 -3.63 -0.16 -15.01
N PHE A 69 -3.84 0.02 -13.70
CA PHE A 69 -4.05 1.35 -13.13
C PHE A 69 -2.80 2.22 -13.18
N LEU A 70 -1.61 1.64 -13.02
CA LEU A 70 -0.35 2.36 -13.20
C LEU A 70 -0.21 2.87 -14.64
N PHE A 71 -0.43 2.01 -15.63
CA PHE A 71 -0.38 2.39 -17.04
C PHE A 71 -1.38 3.50 -17.37
N SER A 72 -2.63 3.34 -16.91
CA SER A 72 -3.69 4.33 -17.09
C SER A 72 -3.34 5.68 -16.46
N LEU A 73 -2.73 5.66 -15.27
CA LEU A 73 -2.28 6.85 -14.58
C LEU A 73 -1.13 7.55 -15.33
N LEU A 74 -0.15 6.79 -15.84
CA LEU A 74 0.97 7.35 -16.61
C LEU A 74 0.46 8.03 -17.89
N LEU A 75 -0.48 7.42 -18.62
CA LEU A 75 -1.11 8.05 -19.78
C LEU A 75 -1.88 9.31 -19.39
N LYS A 76 -2.60 9.28 -18.25
CA LYS A 76 -3.30 10.46 -17.72
C LYS A 76 -2.35 11.60 -17.38
N MET A 77 -1.17 11.29 -16.86
CA MET A 77 -0.09 12.25 -16.62
C MET A 77 0.62 12.71 -17.91
N LYS A 78 0.11 12.33 -19.09
CA LYS A 78 0.59 12.71 -20.41
C LYS A 78 1.99 12.19 -20.75
N TYR A 79 2.41 11.08 -20.13
CA TYR A 79 3.59 10.36 -20.61
C TYR A 79 3.30 9.73 -21.98
N GLU A 80 4.30 9.70 -22.85
CA GLU A 80 4.24 9.00 -24.13
C GLU A 80 3.91 7.52 -23.92
N TYR A 81 3.10 6.94 -24.82
CA TYR A 81 2.65 5.55 -24.74
C TYR A 81 3.80 4.56 -24.51
N ASN A 82 4.89 4.67 -25.29
CA ASN A 82 6.03 3.78 -25.20
C ASN A 82 6.73 3.86 -23.83
N LYS A 83 6.85 5.07 -23.26
CA LYS A 83 7.44 5.28 -21.93
C LYS A 83 6.52 4.74 -20.84
N ALA A 84 5.22 5.02 -20.92
CA ALA A 84 4.22 4.51 -19.99
C ALA A 84 4.18 2.96 -19.98
N PHE A 85 4.25 2.36 -21.17
CA PHE A 85 4.30 0.92 -21.35
C PHE A 85 5.57 0.33 -20.75
N LEU A 86 6.73 0.90 -21.07
CA LEU A 86 8.02 0.46 -20.53
C LEU A 86 8.05 0.52 -19.00
N PHE A 87 7.62 1.63 -18.39
CA PHE A 87 7.58 1.77 -16.93
C PHE A 87 6.60 0.81 -16.27
N THR A 88 5.45 0.55 -16.91
CA THR A 88 4.49 -0.43 -16.41
C THR A 88 5.05 -1.85 -16.51
N LEU A 89 5.78 -2.16 -17.57
CA LEU A 89 6.43 -3.46 -17.76
C LEU A 89 7.55 -3.67 -16.76
N LEU A 90 8.37 -2.64 -16.51
CA LEU A 90 9.38 -2.66 -15.46
C LEU A 90 8.74 -2.89 -14.10
N PHE A 91 7.63 -2.21 -13.78
CA PHE A 91 6.87 -2.44 -12.56
C PHE A 91 6.34 -3.88 -12.50
N SER A 92 5.61 -4.35 -13.51
CA SER A 92 4.89 -5.63 -13.44
C SER A 92 5.82 -6.84 -13.35
N LEU A 93 7.02 -6.75 -13.94
CA LEU A 93 8.02 -7.81 -13.95
C LEU A 93 9.10 -7.66 -12.85
N HIS A 94 9.03 -6.61 -12.04
CA HIS A 94 10.06 -6.34 -11.04
C HIS A 94 10.12 -7.43 -9.96
N PRO A 95 11.27 -8.10 -9.71
CA PRO A 95 11.35 -9.19 -8.73
C PRO A 95 11.03 -8.77 -7.28
N MET A 96 11.21 -7.50 -6.92
CA MET A 96 10.80 -7.02 -5.59
C MET A 96 9.30 -7.19 -5.31
N LEU A 97 8.47 -7.25 -6.34
CA LEU A 97 7.03 -7.42 -6.18
C LEU A 97 6.62 -8.88 -6.00
N THR A 98 7.57 -9.83 -6.10
CA THR A 98 7.30 -11.26 -5.87
C THR A 98 6.70 -11.49 -4.49
N GLN A 99 7.08 -10.75 -3.45
CA GLN A 99 6.47 -10.88 -2.12
C GLN A 99 4.98 -10.54 -2.14
N SER A 100 4.57 -9.51 -2.89
CA SER A 100 3.17 -9.08 -3.00
C SER A 100 2.29 -10.10 -3.73
N VAL A 101 2.88 -10.94 -4.58
CA VAL A 101 2.16 -11.94 -5.40
C VAL A 101 2.26 -13.35 -4.79
N ALA A 102 3.47 -13.80 -4.46
CA ALA A 102 3.76 -15.16 -4.03
C ALA A 102 3.39 -15.43 -2.56
N TRP A 103 3.44 -14.42 -1.69
CA TRP A 103 2.99 -14.60 -0.30
C TRP A 103 1.51 -14.21 -0.18
N ILE A 104 0.66 -15.15 0.25
CA ILE A 104 -0.80 -14.96 0.28
C ILE A 104 -1.21 -13.68 1.07
N PRO A 105 -0.75 -13.45 2.32
CA PRO A 105 -0.97 -12.18 3.04
C PRO A 105 -0.26 -10.97 2.43
N GLY A 106 0.75 -11.18 1.57
CA GLY A 106 1.53 -10.13 0.90
C GLY A 106 0.69 -9.26 -0.04
N ARG A 107 -0.45 -9.77 -0.52
CA ARG A 107 -1.36 -9.02 -1.40
C ARG A 107 -1.89 -7.71 -0.83
N GLY A 108 -1.80 -7.51 0.49
CA GLY A 108 -2.10 -6.23 1.12
C GLY A 108 -1.29 -5.07 0.53
N GLU A 109 -0.08 -5.33 0.04
CA GLU A 109 0.73 -4.35 -0.71
C GLU A 109 0.08 -4.01 -2.06
N THR A 110 -0.35 -5.02 -2.82
CA THR A 110 -0.98 -4.82 -4.12
C THR A 110 -2.30 -4.07 -4.01
N ILE A 111 -3.12 -4.40 -3.00
CA ILE A 111 -4.39 -3.70 -2.71
C ILE A 111 -4.11 -2.24 -2.33
N LEU A 112 -3.11 -2.00 -1.46
CA LEU A 112 -2.64 -0.66 -1.15
C LEU A 112 -2.28 0.10 -2.43
N THR A 113 -1.45 -0.49 -3.30
CA THR A 113 -1.03 0.12 -4.56
C THR A 113 -2.22 0.50 -5.45
N ILE A 114 -3.19 -0.40 -5.63
CA ILE A 114 -4.41 -0.13 -6.42
C ILE A 114 -5.14 1.11 -5.89
N PHE A 115 -5.42 1.15 -4.58
CA PHE A 115 -6.17 2.28 -4.01
C PHE A 115 -5.38 3.58 -3.99
N ILE A 116 -4.07 3.54 -3.80
CA ILE A 116 -3.20 4.72 -3.93
C ILE A 116 -3.23 5.24 -5.37
N LEU A 117 -3.11 4.37 -6.38
CA LEU A 117 -3.16 4.78 -7.79
C LEU A 117 -4.52 5.39 -8.17
N LEU A 118 -5.63 4.77 -7.74
CA LEU A 118 -6.98 5.30 -7.94
C LEU A 118 -7.20 6.63 -7.24
N SER A 119 -6.80 6.73 -5.98
CA SER A 119 -6.87 7.97 -5.19
C SER A 119 -6.08 9.08 -5.90
N PHE A 120 -4.86 8.78 -6.35
CA PHE A 120 -4.03 9.77 -7.04
C PHE A 120 -4.58 10.14 -8.43
N ALA A 121 -5.18 9.20 -9.17
CA ALA A 121 -5.86 9.49 -10.42
C ALA A 121 -7.03 10.48 -10.21
N GLU A 122 -7.82 10.31 -9.15
CA GLU A 122 -8.90 11.25 -8.83
C GLU A 122 -8.38 12.59 -8.30
N PHE A 123 -7.24 12.61 -7.61
CA PHE A 123 -6.54 13.84 -7.28
C PHE A 123 -6.13 14.61 -8.54
N ILE A 124 -5.61 13.94 -9.58
CA ILE A 124 -5.31 14.59 -10.86
C ILE A 124 -6.58 15.15 -11.50
N ASN A 125 -7.69 14.40 -11.53
CA ASN A 125 -8.98 14.91 -12.02
C ASN A 125 -9.40 16.18 -11.28
N LEU A 126 -9.31 16.17 -9.95
CA LEU A 126 -9.65 17.31 -9.10
C LEU A 126 -8.77 18.53 -9.40
N MET A 127 -7.47 18.31 -9.66
CA MET A 127 -6.56 19.38 -10.04
C MET A 127 -6.87 19.93 -11.44
N GLU A 128 -7.25 19.09 -12.41
CA GLU A 128 -7.59 19.54 -13.76
C GLU A 128 -8.93 20.27 -13.81
N ARG A 129 -9.94 19.72 -13.13
CA ARG A 129 -11.30 20.26 -13.06
C ARG A 129 -11.87 20.00 -11.67
N PRO A 130 -11.87 21.01 -10.78
CA PRO A 130 -12.43 20.89 -9.45
C PRO A 130 -13.88 20.39 -9.48
N ASN A 131 -14.12 19.21 -8.93
CA ASN A 131 -15.45 18.62 -8.87
C ASN A 131 -15.61 17.76 -7.61
N TYR A 132 -16.84 17.70 -7.09
CA TYR A 132 -17.13 17.02 -5.82
C TYR A 132 -16.94 15.51 -5.92
N LYS A 133 -17.27 14.90 -7.06
CA LYS A 133 -17.13 13.45 -7.28
C LYS A 133 -15.68 13.00 -7.13
N SER A 134 -14.74 13.63 -7.83
CA SER A 134 -13.32 13.32 -7.75
C SER A 134 -12.75 13.58 -6.36
N PHE A 135 -13.20 14.64 -5.67
CA PHE A 135 -12.80 14.88 -4.28
C PHE A 135 -13.24 13.74 -3.34
N CYS A 136 -14.51 13.32 -3.42
CA CYS A 136 -15.04 12.23 -2.61
C CYS A 136 -14.38 10.89 -2.94
N LEU A 137 -14.21 10.56 -4.23
CA LEU A 137 -13.56 9.32 -4.64
C LEU A 137 -12.08 9.30 -4.22
N HIS A 138 -11.37 10.41 -4.33
CA HIS A 138 -10.00 10.54 -3.85
C HIS A 138 -9.86 10.17 -2.36
N LEU A 139 -10.73 10.74 -1.52
CA LEU A 139 -10.74 10.47 -0.07
C LEU A 139 -11.23 9.06 0.27
N LEU A 140 -12.21 8.54 -0.48
CA LEU A 140 -12.69 7.17 -0.32
C LEU A 140 -11.57 6.17 -0.61
N PHE A 141 -10.90 6.30 -1.75
CA PHE A 141 -9.79 5.41 -2.09
C PHE A 141 -8.61 5.57 -1.12
N PHE A 142 -8.35 6.78 -0.63
CA PHE A 142 -7.35 6.98 0.42
C PHE A 142 -7.74 6.23 1.72
N LEU A 143 -8.99 6.31 2.18
CA LEU A 143 -9.46 5.58 3.34
C LEU A 143 -9.35 4.05 3.15
N LEU A 144 -9.74 3.55 1.97
CA LEU A 144 -9.61 2.12 1.62
C LEU A 144 -8.13 1.68 1.59
N SER A 145 -7.22 2.55 1.16
CA SER A 145 -5.78 2.29 1.17
C SER A 145 -5.24 2.18 2.61
N LEU A 146 -5.67 3.06 3.53
CA LEU A 146 -5.32 3.00 4.95
C LEU A 146 -5.85 1.73 5.62
N PHE A 147 -7.08 1.33 5.30
CA PHE A 147 -7.65 0.07 5.77
C PHE A 147 -7.05 -1.18 5.12
N SER A 148 -6.26 -1.03 4.06
CA SER A 148 -5.47 -2.11 3.48
C SER A 148 -4.12 -2.21 4.16
N LYS A 149 -3.46 -1.06 4.37
CA LYS A 149 -2.16 -0.97 5.02
C LYS A 149 -1.85 0.45 5.52
N GLU A 150 -1.26 0.53 6.71
CA GLU A 150 -0.84 1.75 7.39
C GLU A 150 0.13 2.64 6.57
N ASN A 151 0.91 2.04 5.65
CA ASN A 151 1.84 2.74 4.76
C ASN A 151 1.14 3.77 3.85
N ALA A 152 -0.17 3.66 3.66
CA ALA A 152 -0.96 4.64 2.91
C ALA A 152 -0.84 6.07 3.45
N VAL A 153 -0.45 6.26 4.72
CA VAL A 153 -0.24 7.58 5.35
C VAL A 153 0.78 8.46 4.60
N VAL A 154 1.53 7.90 3.65
CA VAL A 154 2.43 8.64 2.74
C VAL A 154 1.66 9.44 1.68
N MET A 155 0.39 9.15 1.40
CA MET A 155 -0.39 9.82 0.34
C MET A 155 -0.42 11.36 0.46
N PRO A 156 -0.65 11.98 1.63
CA PRO A 156 -0.57 13.43 1.78
C PRO A 156 0.78 14.02 1.36
N LEU A 157 1.88 13.28 1.58
CA LEU A 157 3.21 13.70 1.14
C LEU A 157 3.34 13.61 -0.39
N ILE A 158 2.78 12.57 -1.01
CA ILE A 158 2.77 12.42 -2.48
C ILE A 158 2.00 13.56 -3.13
N THR A 159 0.81 13.89 -2.62
CA THR A 159 -0.01 14.98 -3.17
C THR A 159 0.59 16.36 -2.89
N ALA A 160 1.21 16.57 -1.72
CA ALA A 160 1.97 17.78 -1.43
C ALA A 160 3.20 17.94 -2.34
N PHE A 161 3.93 16.85 -2.62
CA PHE A 161 5.07 16.86 -3.53
C PHE A 161 4.63 17.21 -4.96
N TYR A 162 3.62 16.50 -5.47
CA TYR A 162 3.07 16.78 -6.81
C TYR A 162 2.61 18.24 -6.92
N PHE A 163 1.94 18.74 -5.89
CA PHE A 163 1.54 20.13 -5.80
C PHE A 163 2.73 21.09 -5.94
N TYR A 164 3.73 20.93 -5.08
CA TYR A 164 4.85 21.87 -4.98
C TYR A 164 5.67 21.94 -6.27
N PHE A 165 5.93 20.79 -6.90
CA PHE A 165 6.80 20.69 -8.07
C PHE A 165 6.07 20.78 -9.41
N ILE A 166 4.81 20.36 -9.50
CA ILE A 166 4.12 20.23 -10.80
C ILE A 166 3.01 21.26 -10.96
N LYS A 167 2.16 21.50 -9.95
CA LYS A 167 0.99 22.40 -10.11
C LYS A 167 0.68 23.23 -8.88
N LYS A 168 0.84 24.56 -9.00
CA LYS A 168 0.58 25.55 -7.94
C LYS A 168 -0.87 26.08 -7.98
N ASP A 169 -1.79 25.36 -7.37
CA ASP A 169 -3.24 25.66 -7.24
C ASP A 169 -3.75 25.78 -5.78
N LYS A 170 -4.52 26.82 -5.43
CA LYS A 170 -5.01 27.03 -4.04
C LYS A 170 -5.91 25.90 -3.51
N ILE A 171 -6.50 25.07 -4.36
CA ILE A 171 -7.37 23.96 -3.92
C ILE A 171 -6.62 22.90 -3.07
N PHE A 172 -5.30 22.82 -3.18
CA PHE A 172 -4.52 21.76 -2.52
C PHE A 172 -4.58 21.81 -0.99
N TYR A 173 -4.62 22.99 -0.38
CA TYR A 173 -4.72 23.10 1.08
C TYR A 173 -6.00 22.45 1.60
N LYS A 174 -7.10 22.54 0.84
CA LYS A 174 -8.36 21.86 1.19
C LYS A 174 -8.21 20.34 1.15
N VAL A 175 -7.45 19.82 0.17
CA VAL A 175 -7.13 18.39 0.07
C VAL A 175 -6.23 17.94 1.22
N LEU A 176 -5.20 18.72 1.58
CA LEU A 176 -4.33 18.38 2.69
C LEU A 176 -5.06 18.34 4.04
N ILE A 177 -5.92 19.34 4.27
CA ILE A 177 -6.74 19.42 5.50
C ILE A 177 -7.74 18.26 5.55
N SER A 178 -8.30 17.83 4.41
CA SER A 178 -9.27 16.73 4.39
C SER A 178 -8.67 15.35 4.68
N TYR A 179 -7.35 15.18 4.63
CA TYR A 179 -6.73 13.94 5.11
C TYR A 179 -6.78 13.76 6.63
N ILE A 180 -6.79 14.86 7.39
CA ILE A 180 -6.79 14.84 8.86
C ILE A 180 -7.96 14.00 9.40
N PRO A 181 -9.24 14.30 9.08
CA PRO A 181 -10.35 13.49 9.59
C PRO A 181 -10.28 12.03 9.14
N ILE A 182 -9.79 11.74 7.93
CA ILE A 182 -9.67 10.37 7.42
C ILE A 182 -8.63 9.57 8.21
N ILE A 183 -7.46 10.17 8.49
CA ILE A 183 -6.40 9.54 9.30
C ILE A 183 -6.88 9.34 10.74
N LEU A 184 -7.59 10.31 11.31
CA LEU A 184 -8.15 10.21 12.65
C LEU A 184 -9.19 9.09 12.77
N ILE A 185 -10.11 8.97 11.80
CA ILE A 185 -11.09 7.87 11.74
C ILE A 185 -10.37 6.52 11.67
N TRP A 186 -9.41 6.38 10.76
CA TRP A 186 -8.63 5.16 10.64
C TRP A 186 -7.89 4.81 11.93
N HIS A 187 -7.22 5.79 12.55
CA HIS A 187 -6.45 5.59 13.78
C HIS A 187 -7.36 5.20 14.95
N TYR A 188 -8.51 5.85 15.08
CA TYR A 188 -9.50 5.51 16.11
C TYR A 188 -10.00 4.06 15.96
N MET A 189 -10.41 3.67 14.75
CA MET A 189 -10.85 2.29 14.49
C MET A 189 -9.74 1.27 14.73
N ARG A 190 -8.49 1.63 14.38
CA ARG A 190 -7.31 0.83 14.64
C ARG A 190 -7.07 0.62 16.14
N LEU A 191 -7.16 1.67 16.95
CA LEU A 191 -7.01 1.57 18.40
C LEU A 191 -8.10 0.70 19.02
N TYR A 192 -9.34 0.89 18.58
CA TYR A 192 -10.48 0.09 19.01
C TYR A 192 -10.26 -1.40 18.72
N ALA A 193 -9.85 -1.74 17.49
CA ALA A 193 -9.64 -3.13 17.08
C ALA A 193 -8.44 -3.81 17.75
N ILE A 194 -7.38 -3.06 18.03
CA ILE A 194 -6.14 -3.61 18.64
C ILE A 194 -6.23 -3.68 20.18
N GLY A 195 -7.19 -2.99 20.81
CA GLY A 195 -7.38 -3.05 22.27
C GLY A 195 -6.61 -1.98 23.05
N GLY A 196 -6.24 -0.87 22.41
CA GLY A 196 -5.94 0.42 23.05
C GLY A 196 -4.69 0.59 23.91
N ASN A 197 -4.08 -0.45 24.48
CA ASN A 197 -3.26 -0.24 25.70
C ASN A 197 -1.73 -0.25 25.57
N ASP A 198 -1.13 -0.60 24.43
CA ASP A 198 0.35 -0.63 24.27
C ASP A 198 0.88 0.33 23.18
N PHE A 199 0.15 1.39 22.84
CA PHE A 199 0.61 2.39 21.87
C PHE A 199 1.60 3.38 22.47
N ASN A 200 2.88 3.04 22.37
CA ASN A 200 3.95 3.96 22.67
C ASN A 200 4.30 4.82 21.42
N TYR A 201 3.72 6.03 21.34
CA TYR A 201 4.00 6.99 20.26
C TYR A 201 5.48 7.33 20.13
N PHE A 202 6.23 7.37 21.24
CA PHE A 202 7.66 7.59 21.23
C PHE A 202 8.41 6.42 20.57
N LYS A 203 7.98 5.18 20.81
CA LYS A 203 8.50 3.97 20.12
C LYS A 203 8.18 3.99 18.63
N MET A 204 7.01 4.48 18.23
CA MET A 204 6.67 4.66 16.81
C MET A 204 7.56 5.72 16.15
N PHE A 205 7.74 6.86 16.80
CA PHE A 205 8.60 7.94 16.31
C PHE A 205 10.05 7.49 16.16
N THR A 206 10.64 6.93 17.23
CA THR A 206 12.00 6.34 17.18
C THR A 206 12.09 5.17 16.21
N GLY A 207 10.99 4.44 15.99
CA GLY A 207 10.82 3.43 14.97
C GLY A 207 11.09 3.96 13.56
N ILE A 208 10.59 5.15 13.21
CA ILE A 208 10.82 5.76 11.90
C ILE A 208 12.33 6.03 11.69
N PHE A 209 12.99 6.63 12.68
CA PHE A 209 14.43 6.95 12.60
C PHE A 209 15.30 5.69 12.60
N SER A 210 14.98 4.71 13.46
CA SER A 210 15.71 3.44 13.51
C SER A 210 15.60 2.65 12.21
N ASN A 211 14.50 2.80 11.47
CA ASN A 211 14.29 2.16 10.18
C ASN A 211 14.66 3.05 8.97
N PHE A 212 15.16 4.27 9.18
CA PHE A 212 15.57 5.16 8.07
C PHE A 212 16.58 4.49 7.12
N LYS A 213 17.50 3.68 7.68
CA LYS A 213 18.49 2.91 6.92
C LYS A 213 17.87 1.90 5.94
N MET A 214 16.61 1.48 6.15
CA MET A 214 15.92 0.61 5.20
C MET A 214 15.71 1.27 3.83
N ILE A 215 15.68 2.60 3.75
CA ILE A 215 15.54 3.30 2.45
C ILE A 215 16.69 2.88 1.53
N PHE A 216 17.93 2.88 2.03
CA PHE A 216 19.10 2.47 1.24
C PHE A 216 19.04 1.00 0.86
N TYR A 217 18.59 0.13 1.77
CA TYR A 217 18.38 -1.28 1.44
C TYR A 217 17.35 -1.47 0.32
N TYR A 218 16.22 -0.76 0.36
CA TYR A 218 15.22 -0.86 -0.70
C TYR A 218 15.71 -0.26 -2.01
N LEU A 219 16.47 0.83 -1.99
CA LEU A 219 17.11 1.39 -3.19
C LEU A 219 18.07 0.39 -3.84
N GLU A 220 18.88 -0.32 -3.04
CA GLU A 220 19.69 -1.42 -3.53
C GLU A 220 18.83 -2.47 -4.23
N LYS A 221 17.75 -2.93 -3.59
CA LYS A 221 16.91 -4.01 -4.15
C LYS A 221 16.12 -3.60 -5.38
N ILE A 222 15.85 -2.30 -5.57
CA ILE A 222 15.24 -1.78 -6.79
C ILE A 222 16.21 -1.94 -7.98
N ILE A 223 17.50 -1.71 -7.76
CA ILE A 223 18.51 -1.77 -8.83
C ILE A 223 19.05 -3.20 -9.00
N LEU A 224 19.35 -3.85 -7.87
CA LEU A 224 19.95 -5.18 -7.77
C LEU A 224 19.07 -6.08 -6.88
N PRO A 225 18.04 -6.73 -7.45
CA PRO A 225 17.11 -7.58 -6.71
C PRO A 225 17.71 -8.95 -6.33
N LEU A 226 18.81 -8.94 -5.58
CA LEU A 226 19.51 -10.14 -5.12
C LEU A 226 19.03 -10.56 -3.72
N ASN A 227 18.97 -11.88 -3.49
CA ASN A 227 18.58 -12.49 -2.20
C ASN A 227 17.18 -12.07 -1.72
N LEU A 228 16.24 -11.90 -2.65
CA LEU A 228 14.84 -11.66 -2.31
C LEU A 228 14.21 -12.93 -1.76
N SER A 229 13.42 -12.77 -0.70
CA SER A 229 12.59 -13.83 -0.14
C SER A 229 11.13 -13.44 -0.28
N ALA A 230 10.31 -14.38 -0.76
CA ALA A 230 8.87 -14.19 -0.76
C ALA A 230 8.30 -14.16 0.67
N TYR A 231 8.94 -14.84 1.61
CA TYR A 231 8.54 -14.86 3.01
C TYR A 231 9.30 -13.79 3.81
N PRO A 232 8.63 -12.94 4.61
CA PRO A 232 9.31 -11.96 5.44
C PRO A 232 9.94 -12.66 6.66
N TYR A 233 11.24 -12.91 6.62
CA TYR A 233 12.03 -13.27 7.79
C TYR A 233 12.99 -12.13 8.16
N LYS A 234 13.43 -12.08 9.43
CA LYS A 234 14.36 -11.05 9.90
C LYS A 234 15.75 -11.27 9.28
N VAL A 235 16.01 -10.61 8.16
CA VAL A 235 17.35 -10.58 7.55
C VAL A 235 18.19 -9.50 8.24
N LYS A 236 19.48 -9.77 8.51
CA LYS A 236 20.43 -8.70 8.85
C LYS A 236 20.59 -7.80 7.62
N VAL A 237 20.05 -6.59 7.71
CA VAL A 237 20.04 -5.61 6.62
C VAL A 237 21.43 -4.97 6.51
N ASN A 238 22.13 -5.21 5.40
CA ASN A 238 23.28 -4.42 5.01
C ASN A 238 22.82 -3.27 4.11
N TYR A 239 23.09 -2.03 4.50
CA TYR A 239 22.65 -0.81 3.82
C TYR A 239 23.79 -0.10 3.04
N ILE A 240 25.02 -0.61 3.16
CA ILE A 240 26.21 -0.04 2.50
C ILE A 240 26.10 -0.10 0.97
N PRO A 241 25.71 -1.23 0.33
CA PRO A 241 25.67 -1.28 -1.13
C PRO A 241 24.63 -0.31 -1.71
N GLY A 242 23.48 -0.16 -1.05
CA GLY A 242 22.48 0.84 -1.42
C GLY A 242 22.95 2.29 -1.33
N LEU A 243 23.73 2.63 -0.29
CA LEU A 243 24.38 3.95 -0.19
C LEU A 243 25.35 4.19 -1.34
N VAL A 244 26.19 3.21 -1.66
CA VAL A 244 27.14 3.30 -2.78
C VAL A 244 26.40 3.51 -4.10
N LEU A 245 25.35 2.74 -4.37
CA LEU A 245 24.54 2.88 -5.58
C LEU A 245 23.89 4.26 -5.69
N MET A 246 23.40 4.82 -4.58
CA MET A 246 22.82 6.17 -4.55
C MET A 246 23.85 7.26 -4.87
N VAL A 247 25.07 7.13 -4.33
CA VAL A 247 26.16 8.05 -4.62
C VAL A 247 26.60 7.93 -6.08
N LEU A 248 26.75 6.71 -6.59
CA LEU A 248 27.10 6.46 -7.99
C LEU A 248 26.05 6.99 -8.97
N SER A 249 24.75 6.81 -8.68
CA SER A 249 23.69 7.35 -9.53
C SER A 249 23.66 8.87 -9.54
N PHE A 250 24.01 9.52 -8.43
CA PHE A 250 24.19 10.97 -8.38
C PHE A 250 25.33 11.44 -9.31
N PHE A 251 26.49 10.76 -9.30
CA PHE A 251 27.63 11.09 -10.19
C PHE A 251 27.39 10.76 -11.66
N ILE A 252 26.45 9.87 -12.00
CA ILE A 252 26.09 9.58 -13.39
C ILE A 252 25.11 10.61 -13.94
N LEU A 253 24.29 11.22 -13.06
CA LEU A 253 23.25 12.18 -13.43
C LEU A 253 23.71 13.64 -13.42
N PHE A 254 24.87 13.95 -12.82
CA PHE A 254 25.47 15.29 -12.69
C PHE A 254 26.96 15.27 -13.02
#